data_AF-A0A9J6CPW0-F1
#
_entry.id   AF-A0A9J6CPW0-F1
#
_cell.length_a   1.000
_cell.length_b   1.000
_cell.length_c   1.000
_cell.angle_alpha   90.00
_cell.angle_beta   90.00
_cell.angle_gamma   90.00
#
_symmetry.space_group_name_H-M   'P 1'
#
loop_
_entity.id
_entity.type
_entity.pdbx_description
1 polymer ?
#
loop_
_entity_poly.entity_id
_entity_poly.type
_entity_poly.pdbx_seq_one_letter_code
_entity_poly.pdbx_strand_id
1 'polypeptide(L)'
;MRINADIIDLVTFFPFSKNTCNTSNDIRTINQFKNNQWKSKIFYPNKLNNFYNCSLRLGAVPALPASDRKIHQNGTIEYFGSDIKTISELARRLNFFNNISFYPAWGEVFENGSGTLLAEALINGSVNIICGWNFLTSIKRTFLDFTQAYFFVPFVLVVPPGLKELFYF
;
A
#
# COMPACT_ATOMS: atom_id res chain seq x y z
N MET A 1 -11.12 -11.13 -39.96
CA MET A 1 -12.14 -11.51 -38.95
C MET A 1 -12.88 -10.23 -38.56
N ARG A 2 -14.06 -9.96 -39.14
CA ARG A 2 -14.87 -8.79 -38.77
C ARG A 2 -15.63 -9.14 -37.50
N ILE A 3 -15.26 -8.54 -36.37
CA ILE A 3 -16.07 -8.63 -35.16
C ILE A 3 -17.30 -7.75 -35.42
N ASN A 4 -18.41 -8.40 -35.78
CA ASN A 4 -19.71 -7.76 -35.96
C ASN A 4 -20.34 -7.53 -34.58
N ALA A 5 -19.69 -6.71 -33.76
CA ALA A 5 -20.20 -6.33 -32.45
C ALA A 5 -20.82 -4.94 -32.58
N ASP A 6 -22.14 -4.90 -32.81
CA ASP A 6 -22.94 -3.66 -32.71
C ASP A 6 -22.91 -3.05 -31.30
N ILE A 7 -22.39 -3.82 -30.33
CA ILE A 7 -22.31 -3.49 -28.91
C ILE A 7 -20.93 -3.92 -28.36
N ILE A 8 -20.19 -2.98 -27.76
CA ILE A 8 -18.94 -3.25 -27.02
C ILE A 8 -19.14 -2.83 -25.56
N ASP A 9 -18.97 -3.75 -24.63
CA ASP A 9 -19.05 -3.44 -23.20
C ASP A 9 -17.68 -3.07 -22.64
N LEU A 10 -17.63 -1.93 -21.96
CA LEU A 10 -16.49 -1.56 -21.12
C LEU A 10 -16.75 -2.08 -19.72
N VAL A 11 -15.96 -3.06 -19.30
CA VAL A 11 -16.07 -3.69 -17.98
C VAL A 11 -14.88 -3.34 -17.12
N THR A 12 -15.08 -3.35 -15.80
CA THR A 12 -14.00 -3.20 -14.84
C THR A 12 -14.34 -3.89 -13.53
N PHE A 13 -13.35 -4.17 -12.70
CA PHE A 13 -13.60 -4.74 -11.36
C PHE A 13 -13.59 -3.65 -10.27
N PHE A 14 -14.33 -3.91 -9.18
CA PHE A 14 -14.38 -3.09 -7.98
C PHE A 14 -13.78 -3.85 -6.79
N PRO A 15 -12.59 -3.45 -6.28
CA PRO A 15 -11.90 -4.18 -5.23
C PRO A 15 -12.63 -4.17 -3.88
N PHE A 16 -13.45 -3.14 -3.64
CA PHE A 16 -14.22 -2.97 -2.42
C PHE A 16 -15.67 -2.63 -2.77
N SER A 17 -16.59 -3.34 -2.12
CA SER A 17 -18.03 -3.09 -2.18
C SER A 17 -18.67 -3.38 -0.81
N LYS A 18 -19.97 -3.11 -0.67
CA LYS A 18 -20.69 -3.43 0.58
C LYS A 18 -20.58 -4.91 1.01
N ASN A 19 -20.37 -5.82 0.06
CA ASN A 19 -20.41 -7.26 0.30
C ASN A 19 -19.06 -7.95 0.02
N THR A 20 -18.07 -7.23 -0.50
CA THR A 20 -16.80 -7.82 -0.95
C THR A 20 -15.61 -6.94 -0.57
N CYS A 21 -14.55 -7.59 -0.10
CA CYS A 21 -13.31 -6.94 0.31
C CYS A 21 -12.13 -7.52 -0.46
N ASN A 22 -11.31 -6.64 -1.02
CA ASN A 22 -10.06 -6.96 -1.71
C ASN A 22 -10.21 -8.09 -2.75
N THR A 23 -11.20 -7.98 -3.65
CA THR A 23 -11.47 -9.00 -4.67
C THR A 23 -11.40 -8.43 -6.09
N SER A 24 -10.94 -9.24 -7.03
CA SER A 24 -11.04 -8.95 -8.47
C SER A 24 -12.32 -9.49 -9.11
N ASN A 25 -13.16 -10.20 -8.35
CA ASN A 25 -14.30 -10.94 -8.89
C ASN A 25 -15.58 -10.09 -9.07
N ASP A 26 -15.65 -8.90 -8.49
CA ASP A 26 -16.77 -7.97 -8.67
C ASP A 26 -16.60 -7.18 -9.97
N ILE A 27 -16.84 -7.85 -11.10
CA ILE A 27 -16.74 -7.31 -12.45
C ILE A 27 -18.07 -6.68 -12.84
N ARG A 28 -18.04 -5.43 -13.30
CA ARG A 28 -19.23 -4.66 -13.68
C ARG A 28 -19.03 -3.97 -15.02
N THR A 29 -20.07 -3.92 -15.84
CA THR A 29 -20.13 -3.07 -17.03
C THR A 29 -20.30 -1.61 -16.60
N ILE A 30 -19.34 -0.77 -16.97
CA ILE A 30 -19.30 0.65 -16.60
C ILE A 30 -19.67 1.58 -17.75
N ASN A 31 -19.55 1.09 -18.99
CA ASN A 31 -19.95 1.82 -20.18
C ASN A 31 -20.26 0.84 -21.32
N GLN A 32 -20.92 1.32 -22.36
CA GLN A 32 -21.26 0.52 -23.53
C GLN A 32 -21.14 1.39 -24.79
N PHE A 33 -20.50 0.87 -25.82
CA PHE A 33 -20.45 1.46 -27.14
C PHE A 33 -21.55 0.84 -28.00
N LYS A 34 -22.45 1.65 -28.53
CA LYS A 34 -23.56 1.22 -29.39
C LYS A 34 -23.88 2.33 -30.39
N ASN A 35 -24.24 1.98 -31.62
CA ASN A 35 -24.59 2.94 -32.68
C ASN A 35 -23.47 3.99 -32.93
N ASN A 36 -22.22 3.53 -33.01
CA ASN A 36 -21.03 4.38 -33.17
C ASN A 36 -20.78 5.41 -32.05
N GLN A 37 -21.37 5.25 -30.87
CA GLN A 37 -21.19 6.17 -29.75
C GLN A 37 -21.08 5.45 -28.41
N TRP A 38 -20.30 6.01 -27.49
CA TRP A 38 -20.27 5.58 -26.09
C TRP A 38 -21.46 6.17 -25.34
N LYS A 39 -22.12 5.34 -24.53
CA LYS A 39 -23.26 5.77 -23.70
C LYS A 39 -22.87 6.81 -22.64
N SER A 40 -21.64 6.73 -22.13
CA SER A 40 -21.09 7.63 -21.10
C SER A 40 -19.71 8.16 -21.51
N LYS A 41 -19.34 9.32 -20.97
CA LYS A 41 -17.96 9.86 -21.03
C LYS A 41 -17.07 9.40 -19.87
N ILE A 42 -17.62 8.67 -18.91
CA ILE A 42 -16.89 8.17 -17.74
C ILE A 42 -16.32 6.80 -18.08
N PHE A 43 -15.02 6.76 -18.38
CA PHE A 43 -14.29 5.52 -18.68
C PHE A 43 -13.59 4.92 -17.44
N TYR A 44 -13.38 5.74 -16.41
CA TYR A 44 -12.65 5.37 -15.19
C TYR A 44 -13.45 5.81 -13.97
N PRO A 45 -14.41 5.00 -13.49
CA PRO A 45 -15.14 5.34 -12.28
C PRO A 45 -14.20 5.33 -11.07
N ASN A 46 -14.52 6.14 -10.07
CA ASN A 46 -13.76 6.13 -8.83
C ASN A 46 -14.05 4.85 -8.03
N LYS A 47 -13.02 4.06 -7.76
CA LYS A 47 -13.09 2.78 -7.06
C LYS A 47 -12.58 2.82 -5.63
N LEU A 48 -11.97 3.93 -5.24
CA LEU A 48 -11.19 4.05 -4.01
C LEU A 48 -11.74 5.10 -3.04
N ASN A 49 -12.94 5.63 -3.28
CA ASN A 49 -13.58 6.61 -2.39
C ASN A 49 -14.16 6.00 -1.09
N ASN A 50 -14.41 4.69 -1.07
CA ASN A 50 -14.98 4.00 0.09
C ASN A 50 -14.62 2.51 0.03
N PHE A 51 -14.07 1.99 1.13
CA PHE A 51 -13.61 0.62 1.29
C PHE A 51 -14.62 -0.21 2.12
N TYR A 52 -15.80 0.36 2.38
CA TYR A 52 -16.97 -0.31 2.95
C TYR A 52 -16.67 -1.10 4.23
N ASN A 53 -15.85 -0.51 5.12
CA ASN A 53 -15.42 -1.13 6.38
C ASN A 53 -14.60 -2.42 6.20
N CYS A 54 -14.00 -2.63 5.03
CA CYS A 54 -13.06 -3.73 4.83
C CYS A 54 -11.82 -3.55 5.71
N SER A 55 -11.27 -4.67 6.17
CA SER A 55 -10.00 -4.67 6.90
C SER A 55 -8.83 -4.74 5.93
N LEU A 56 -7.84 -3.86 6.11
CA LEU A 56 -6.56 -3.95 5.43
C LEU A 56 -5.49 -4.44 6.40
N ARG A 57 -4.75 -5.46 5.99
CA ARG A 57 -3.63 -6.02 6.76
C ARG A 57 -2.39 -5.16 6.51
N LEU A 58 -1.98 -4.41 7.51
CA LEU A 58 -0.82 -3.53 7.47
C LEU A 58 0.35 -4.22 8.15
N GLY A 59 1.49 -4.30 7.47
CA GLY A 59 2.73 -4.72 8.09
C GLY A 59 3.60 -3.52 8.45
N ALA A 60 4.14 -3.50 9.66
CA ALA A 60 5.01 -2.42 10.14
C ALA A 60 6.27 -2.97 10.83
N VAL A 61 7.30 -2.14 10.91
CA VAL A 61 8.53 -2.40 11.69
C VAL A 61 8.65 -1.33 12.77
N PRO A 62 9.11 -1.65 14.00
CA PRO A 62 9.45 -0.64 14.99
C PRO A 62 10.60 0.23 14.47
N ALA A 63 10.29 1.44 14.02
CA ALA A 63 11.23 2.38 13.42
C ALA A 63 10.75 3.80 13.70
N LEU A 64 11.22 4.39 14.79
CA LEU A 64 10.86 5.77 15.13
C LEU A 64 11.54 6.77 14.19
N PRO A 65 10.86 7.88 13.85
CA PRO A 65 9.50 8.27 14.25
C PRO A 65 8.37 7.73 13.34
N ALA A 66 8.63 6.81 12.42
CA ALA A 66 7.68 6.33 11.42
C ALA A 66 6.54 5.49 12.01
N SER A 67 6.89 4.45 12.75
CA SER A 67 5.93 3.49 13.31
C SER A 67 6.51 2.77 14.51
N ASP A 68 5.71 2.67 15.57
CA ASP A 68 6.00 1.83 16.73
C ASP A 68 4.70 1.49 17.48
N ARG A 69 4.82 0.62 18.49
CA ARG A 69 3.72 0.23 19.37
C ARG A 69 4.14 0.20 20.83
N LYS A 70 3.21 0.54 21.71
CA LYS A 70 3.33 0.36 23.15
C LYS A 70 2.26 -0.64 23.60
N ILE A 71 2.69 -1.70 24.28
CA ILE A 71 1.80 -2.68 24.90
C ILE A 71 1.60 -2.24 26.35
N HIS A 72 0.36 -1.95 26.71
CA HIS A 72 -0.03 -1.55 28.07
C HIS A 72 -0.23 -2.77 28.96
N GLN A 73 -0.19 -2.57 30.28
CA GLN A 73 -0.34 -3.66 31.26
C GLN A 73 -1.68 -4.40 31.18
N ASN A 74 -2.73 -3.71 30.72
CA ASN A 74 -4.06 -4.28 30.48
C ASN A 74 -4.18 -5.04 29.15
N GLY A 75 -3.08 -5.20 28.40
CA GLY A 75 -3.04 -5.87 27.11
C GLY A 75 -3.46 -5.01 25.92
N THR A 76 -3.85 -3.74 26.12
CA THR A 76 -4.15 -2.86 24.99
C THR A 76 -2.87 -2.45 24.26
N ILE A 77 -2.97 -2.34 22.93
CA ILE A 77 -1.85 -1.92 22.09
C ILE A 77 -2.14 -0.52 21.58
N GLU A 78 -1.23 0.40 21.88
CA GLU A 78 -1.22 1.76 21.34
C GLU A 78 -0.23 1.83 20.19
N TYR A 79 -0.71 2.17 19.00
CA TYR A 79 0.13 2.36 17.82
C TYR A 79 0.43 3.84 17.61
N PHE A 80 1.68 4.20 17.34
CA PHE A 80 2.10 5.58 17.16
C PHE A 80 3.20 5.73 16.10
N GLY A 81 3.42 6.97 15.65
CA GLY A 81 4.37 7.32 14.58
C GLY A 81 3.72 8.10 13.44
N SER A 82 4.53 8.71 12.57
CA SER A 82 4.05 9.52 11.44
C SER A 82 3.24 8.70 10.44
N ASP A 83 3.70 7.50 10.12
CA ASP A 83 3.07 6.67 9.10
C ASP A 83 1.80 6.02 9.65
N ILE A 84 1.80 5.67 10.95
CA ILE A 84 0.60 5.20 11.66
C ILE A 84 -0.50 6.27 11.67
N LYS A 85 -0.14 7.55 11.90
CA LYS A 85 -1.10 8.66 11.82
C LYS A 85 -1.63 8.83 10.40
N THR A 86 -0.75 8.72 9.40
CA THR A 86 -1.11 8.86 7.99
C THR A 86 -2.10 7.77 7.55
N ILE A 87 -1.81 6.51 7.84
CA ILE A 87 -2.71 5.40 7.48
C ILE A 87 -4.02 5.44 8.28
N SER A 88 -4.01 5.94 9.51
CA SER A 88 -5.24 6.13 10.30
C SER A 88 -6.14 7.20 9.71
N GLU A 89 -5.57 8.29 9.19
CA GLU A 89 -6.35 9.32 8.48
C GLU A 89 -6.89 8.80 7.14
N LEU A 90 -6.11 7.98 6.42
CA LEU A 90 -6.61 7.28 5.22
C LEU A 90 -7.74 6.31 5.57
N ALA A 91 -7.61 5.54 6.65
CA ALA A 91 -8.64 4.63 7.14
C ALA A 91 -9.95 5.37 7.43
N ARG A 92 -9.86 6.53 8.09
CA ARG A 92 -11.01 7.39 8.38
C ARG A 92 -11.65 7.95 7.11
N ARG A 93 -10.86 8.43 6.16
CA ARG A 93 -11.36 9.05 4.91
C ARG A 93 -11.95 8.04 3.95
N LEU A 94 -11.32 6.87 3.84
CA LEU A 94 -11.68 5.84 2.87
C LEU A 94 -12.54 4.74 3.51
N ASN A 95 -12.87 4.84 4.80
CA ASN A 95 -13.76 3.94 5.51
C ASN A 95 -13.28 2.47 5.48
N PHE A 96 -12.06 2.22 5.98
CA PHE A 96 -11.51 0.88 6.22
C PHE A 96 -10.94 0.76 7.64
N PHE A 97 -10.66 -0.48 8.07
CA PHE A 97 -10.00 -0.75 9.35
C PHE A 97 -8.55 -1.19 9.17
N ASN A 98 -7.66 -0.66 10.00
CA ASN A 98 -6.26 -1.07 10.05
C ASN A 98 -6.12 -2.33 10.93
N ASN A 99 -5.66 -3.44 10.35
CA ASN A 99 -5.18 -4.60 11.08
C ASN A 99 -3.65 -4.62 11.02
N ILE A 100 -3.00 -4.12 12.07
CA ILE A 100 -1.56 -3.85 12.07
C ILE A 100 -0.80 -5.01 12.73
N SER A 101 0.12 -5.60 11.96
CA SER A 101 1.07 -6.62 12.42
C SER A 101 2.47 -6.06 12.39
N PHE A 102 3.21 -6.24 13.48
CA PHE A 102 4.61 -5.80 13.57
C PHE A 102 5.58 -6.94 13.31
N TYR A 103 6.61 -6.64 12.53
CA TYR A 103 7.68 -7.54 12.13
C TYR A 103 9.02 -7.04 12.69
N PRO A 104 10.00 -7.93 12.91
CA PRO A 104 11.28 -7.56 13.51
C PRO A 104 12.16 -6.70 12.59
N ALA A 105 12.02 -6.83 11.26
CA ALA A 105 12.69 -6.00 10.27
C ALA A 105 11.92 -5.97 8.95
N TRP A 106 12.29 -5.05 8.05
CA TRP A 106 11.63 -4.87 6.75
C TRP A 106 11.79 -6.09 5.82
N GLY A 107 12.87 -6.86 6.01
CA GLY A 107 13.24 -7.96 5.13
C GLY A 107 13.81 -7.49 3.79
N GLU A 108 14.30 -8.46 3.04
CA GLU A 108 14.93 -8.27 1.74
C GLU A 108 14.05 -8.85 0.64
N VAL A 109 14.25 -8.37 -0.59
CA VAL A 109 13.69 -8.96 -1.81
C VAL A 109 14.88 -9.37 -2.67
N PHE A 110 14.89 -10.62 -3.11
CA PHE A 110 15.96 -11.21 -3.90
C PHE A 110 15.61 -11.22 -5.40
N GLU A 111 16.61 -11.45 -6.24
CA GLU A 111 16.47 -11.47 -7.71
C GLU A 111 15.57 -12.58 -8.24
N ASN A 112 15.32 -13.62 -7.45
CA ASN A 112 14.38 -14.69 -7.78
C ASN A 112 12.91 -14.33 -7.43
N GLY A 113 12.65 -13.13 -6.93
CA GLY A 113 11.33 -12.66 -6.50
C GLY A 113 10.89 -13.18 -5.13
N SER A 114 11.71 -13.96 -4.41
CA SER A 114 11.44 -14.30 -3.02
C SER A 114 11.85 -13.15 -2.10
N GLY A 115 11.36 -13.17 -0.86
CA GLY A 115 11.78 -12.20 0.15
C GLY A 115 11.90 -12.84 1.52
N THR A 116 12.21 -12.00 2.51
CA THR A 116 12.21 -12.39 3.93
C THR A 116 11.28 -11.51 4.75
N LEU A 117 10.85 -11.99 5.92
CA LEU A 117 10.17 -11.21 6.95
C LEU A 117 8.96 -10.42 6.40
N LEU A 118 8.96 -9.09 6.55
CA LEU A 118 7.85 -8.25 6.12
C LEU A 118 7.73 -8.17 4.59
N ALA A 119 8.86 -8.17 3.86
CA ALA A 119 8.84 -8.23 2.41
C ALA A 119 8.22 -9.54 1.90
N GLU A 120 8.58 -10.67 2.50
CA GLU A 120 7.95 -11.97 2.21
C GLU A 120 6.46 -11.98 2.52
N ALA A 121 6.07 -11.40 3.67
CA ALA A 121 4.65 -11.31 4.04
C ALA A 121 3.83 -10.51 3.03
N LEU A 122 4.42 -9.49 2.40
CA LEU A 122 3.77 -8.73 1.33
C LEU A 122 3.71 -9.54 0.02
N ILE A 123 4.81 -10.18 -0.38
CA ILE A 123 4.89 -11.03 -1.58
C ILE A 123 3.85 -12.15 -1.51
N ASN A 124 3.70 -12.79 -0.35
CA ASN A 124 2.76 -13.88 -0.13
C ASN A 124 1.30 -13.42 0.12
N GLY A 125 1.04 -12.11 0.16
CA GLY A 125 -0.31 -11.55 0.37
C GLY A 125 -0.84 -11.63 1.81
N SER A 126 0.01 -12.03 2.77
CA SER A 126 -0.31 -12.05 4.20
C SER A 126 -0.50 -10.63 4.75
N VAL A 127 0.23 -9.64 4.21
CA VAL A 127 -0.06 -8.22 4.38
C VAL A 127 -0.42 -7.58 3.04
N ASN A 128 -1.19 -6.51 3.07
CA ASN A 128 -1.61 -5.77 1.89
C ASN A 128 -0.74 -4.54 1.63
N ILE A 129 -0.26 -3.90 2.71
CA ILE A 129 0.48 -2.63 2.65
C ILE A 129 1.58 -2.68 3.71
N ILE A 130 2.75 -2.12 3.38
CA ILE A 130 3.86 -1.91 4.32
C ILE A 130 3.88 -0.44 4.78
N CYS A 131 4.14 -0.24 6.07
CA CYS A 131 4.26 1.03 6.76
C CYS A 131 5.59 1.08 7.55
N GLY A 132 6.20 2.27 7.72
CA GLY A 132 7.44 2.42 8.49
C GLY A 132 8.66 2.74 7.63
N TRP A 133 8.58 3.79 6.80
CA TRP A 133 9.68 4.32 5.98
C TRP A 133 10.46 3.28 5.16
N ASN A 134 9.73 2.46 4.39
CA ASN A 134 10.37 1.49 3.51
C ASN A 134 11.06 2.18 2.32
N PHE A 135 12.35 1.91 2.11
CA PHE A 135 13.10 2.47 1.00
C PHE A 135 12.67 1.91 -0.36
N LEU A 136 12.52 2.81 -1.31
CA LEU A 136 12.31 2.51 -2.73
C LEU A 136 13.64 2.05 -3.35
N THR A 137 13.84 0.75 -3.47
CA THR A 137 15.02 0.17 -4.13
C THR A 137 14.66 -0.39 -5.51
N SER A 138 15.64 -0.44 -6.43
CA SER A 138 15.41 -0.97 -7.78
C SER A 138 14.91 -2.42 -7.74
N ILE A 139 15.53 -3.26 -6.91
CA ILE A 139 15.18 -4.68 -6.79
C ILE A 139 13.74 -4.87 -6.30
N LYS A 140 13.28 -4.10 -5.31
CA LYS A 140 11.90 -4.18 -4.84
C LYS A 140 10.93 -3.74 -5.92
N ARG A 141 11.27 -2.72 -6.71
CA ARG A 141 10.40 -2.21 -7.77
C ARG A 141 10.18 -3.21 -8.91
N THR A 142 11.07 -4.19 -9.05
CA THR A 142 10.90 -5.28 -10.01
C THR A 142 9.76 -6.23 -9.62
N PHE A 143 9.51 -6.40 -8.31
CA PHE A 143 8.58 -7.42 -7.78
C PHE A 143 7.39 -6.84 -7.00
N LEU A 144 7.47 -5.58 -6.58
CA LEU A 144 6.50 -4.90 -5.73
C LEU A 144 6.13 -3.54 -6.32
N ASP A 145 4.86 -3.17 -6.13
CA ASP A 145 4.39 -1.82 -6.40
C ASP A 145 4.58 -0.90 -5.20
N PHE A 146 4.82 0.37 -5.49
CA PHE A 146 4.97 1.42 -4.50
C PHE A 146 3.97 2.54 -4.72
N THR A 147 3.56 3.16 -3.61
CA THR A 147 2.86 4.45 -3.66
C THR A 147 3.84 5.56 -4.04
N GLN A 148 3.33 6.77 -4.17
CA GLN A 148 4.20 7.93 -4.28
C GLN A 148 5.00 8.14 -2.99
N ALA A 149 6.29 8.43 -3.13
CA ALA A 149 7.12 8.83 -2.00
C ALA A 149 6.55 10.09 -1.35
N TYR A 150 6.27 10.02 -0.06
CA TYR A 150 5.77 11.15 0.73
C TYR A 150 6.81 11.67 1.74
N PHE A 151 7.96 11.00 1.83
CA PHE A 151 9.07 11.37 2.69
C PHE A 151 10.39 11.14 1.96
N PHE A 152 11.31 12.09 2.08
CA PHE A 152 12.63 12.05 1.46
C PHE A 152 13.68 12.43 2.50
N VAL A 153 14.75 11.65 2.59
CA VAL A 153 15.89 11.93 3.46
C VAL A 153 17.16 11.80 2.63
N PRO A 154 18.01 12.84 2.59
CA PRO A 154 19.33 12.72 1.98
C PRO A 154 20.21 11.79 2.80
N PHE A 155 21.25 11.22 2.21
CA PHE A 155 22.30 10.58 2.99
C PHE A 155 23.01 11.64 3.84
N VAL A 156 22.96 11.46 5.16
CA VAL A 156 23.60 12.36 6.12
C VAL A 156 24.68 11.57 6.84
N LEU A 157 25.91 12.07 6.78
CA LEU A 157 26.99 11.59 7.63
C LEU A 157 26.94 12.31 8.97
N VAL A 158 26.75 11.57 10.05
CA VAL A 158 26.78 12.10 11.42
C VAL A 158 28.13 11.74 12.04
N VAL A 159 28.98 12.73 12.27
CA VAL A 159 30.29 12.56 12.91
C VAL A 159 30.16 12.92 14.40
N PRO A 160 30.56 12.03 15.33
CA PRO A 160 30.57 12.35 16.75
C PRO A 160 31.43 13.59 17.06
N PRO A 161 31.08 14.36 18.11
CA PRO A 161 31.94 15.44 18.58
C PRO A 161 33.37 14.94 18.86
N GLY A 162 34.39 15.63 18.35
CA GLY A 162 35.80 15.29 18.53
C GLY A 162 36.47 14.50 17.40
N LEU A 163 35.72 14.01 16.41
CA LEU A 163 36.29 13.29 15.25
C LEU A 163 36.24 14.09 13.94
N LYS A 164 35.88 15.39 14.00
CA LYS A 164 35.76 16.24 12.81
C LYS A 164 37.07 16.36 12.01
N GLU A 165 38.22 16.29 12.69
CA GLU A 165 39.55 16.42 12.07
C GLU A 165 39.95 15.20 11.22
N LEU A 166 39.24 14.07 11.33
CA LEU A 166 39.51 12.86 10.55
C LEU A 166 38.71 12.78 9.24
N PHE A 167 37.72 13.67 9.08
CA PHE A 167 36.82 13.68 7.93
C PHE A 167 36.91 15.05 7.23
N TYR A 168 37.93 15.23 6.39
CA TYR A 168 38.00 16.34 5.44
C TYR A 168 37.20 15.96 4.18
N PHE A 169 35.99 16.50 4.07
CA PHE A 169 35.24 16.57 2.81
C PHE A 169 35.55 17.89 2.11
#